data_AF-A0A1I6TER9-F1
#
_entry.id   AF-A0A1I6TER9-F1
#
_cell.length_a   1.000
_cell.length_b   1.000
_cell.length_c   1.000
_cell.angle_alpha   90.00
_cell.angle_beta   90.00
_cell.angle_gamma   90.00
#
_symmetry.space_group_name_H-M   'P 1'
#
loop_
_entity.id
_entity.type
_entity.pdbx_description
1 polymer ?
#
loop_
_entity_poly.entity_id
_entity_poly.type
_entity_poly.pdbx_seq_one_letter_code
_entity_poly.pdbx_strand_id
1 'polypeptide(L)'
;MKKILTTLIISYIIILFDIEINDFDLLIDSIGYGLIAYSLHEYNQTEGTDLRIVFPVLGAILVFVDAFLRYNPTSIVASLSWGAISIIHFLVVLEILKLLHNRAQALQYQDFKDGVDNLKRSYQLIFGVSFGLNMVTLLLPNIVTGIVALIFIVLLIISEIRIIFRINKFRTLEVL
;
A
#
# COMPACT_ATOMS: atom_id res chain seq x y z
N MET A 1 -9.80 -6.55 -17.75
CA MET A 1 -9.97 -5.61 -16.62
C MET A 1 -10.40 -6.28 -15.32
N LYS A 2 -11.55 -6.98 -15.27
CA LYS A 2 -11.97 -7.75 -14.07
C LYS A 2 -10.89 -8.65 -13.45
N LYS A 3 -10.10 -9.34 -14.30
CA LYS A 3 -8.94 -10.15 -13.85
C LYS A 3 -7.86 -9.29 -13.19
N ILE A 4 -7.45 -8.18 -13.82
CA ILE A 4 -6.44 -7.24 -13.30
C ILE A 4 -6.84 -6.66 -11.93
N LEU A 5 -8.09 -6.21 -11.79
CA LEU A 5 -8.60 -5.68 -10.52
C LEU A 5 -8.74 -6.78 -9.45
N THR A 6 -9.09 -8.00 -9.85
CA THR A 6 -9.13 -9.13 -8.91
C THR A 6 -7.74 -9.47 -8.40
N THR A 7 -6.76 -9.56 -9.30
CA THR A 7 -5.36 -9.75 -8.91
C THR A 7 -4.92 -8.63 -7.98
N LEU A 8 -5.26 -7.37 -8.28
CA LEU A 8 -4.91 -6.24 -7.43
C LEU A 8 -5.51 -6.34 -6.01
N ILE A 9 -6.79 -6.73 -5.89
CA ILE A 9 -7.43 -6.96 -4.58
C ILE A 9 -6.73 -8.08 -3.81
N ILE A 10 -6.49 -9.23 -4.44
CA ILE A 10 -5.81 -10.37 -3.80
C ILE A 10 -4.43 -9.95 -3.32
N SER A 11 -3.67 -9.26 -4.18
CA SER A 11 -2.33 -8.74 -3.86
C SER A 11 -2.35 -7.81 -2.66
N TYR A 12 -3.34 -6.92 -2.59
CA TYR A 12 -3.44 -5.97 -1.49
C TYR A 12 -3.90 -6.62 -0.18
N ILE A 13 -4.76 -7.63 -0.26
CA ILE A 13 -5.13 -8.45 0.91
C ILE A 13 -3.90 -9.20 1.44
N ILE A 14 -3.06 -9.76 0.56
CA ILE A 14 -1.82 -10.43 0.95
C ILE A 14 -0.92 -9.48 1.76
N ILE A 15 -0.74 -8.24 1.32
CA ILE A 15 0.11 -7.25 2.03
C ILE A 15 -0.52 -6.76 3.34
N LEU A 16 -1.86 -6.68 3.42
CA LEU A 16 -2.55 -6.12 4.60
C LEU A 16 -2.81 -7.13 5.70
N PHE A 17 -3.09 -8.38 5.32
CA PHE A 17 -3.27 -9.48 6.23
C PHE A 17 -2.01 -10.32 6.15
N ASP A 18 -0.93 -9.73 6.66
CA ASP A 18 0.24 -10.49 7.06
C ASP A 18 -0.23 -11.56 8.07
N ILE A 19 -0.37 -12.80 7.62
CA ILE A 19 -0.87 -13.90 8.46
C ILE A 19 0.34 -14.44 9.21
N GLU A 20 0.62 -13.87 10.38
CA GLU A 20 1.76 -14.22 11.25
C GLU A 20 1.85 -15.73 11.52
N ILE A 21 2.61 -16.45 10.68
CA ILE A 21 2.97 -17.86 10.92
C ILE A 21 4.46 -18.01 10.59
N ASN A 22 5.31 -17.58 11.54
CA ASN A 22 6.75 -17.85 11.64
C ASN A 22 7.66 -17.21 10.57
N ASP A 23 7.76 -15.87 10.51
CA ASP A 23 8.77 -15.10 9.74
C ASP A 23 8.77 -15.33 8.20
N PHE A 24 7.97 -16.28 7.69
CA PHE A 24 7.59 -16.48 6.28
C PHE A 24 6.74 -15.32 5.73
N ASP A 25 6.26 -14.49 6.65
CA ASP A 25 5.36 -13.36 6.55
C ASP A 25 5.85 -12.28 5.58
N LEU A 26 7.10 -11.85 5.74
CA LEU A 26 7.73 -10.86 4.83
C LEU A 26 7.99 -11.45 3.43
N LEU A 27 8.22 -12.75 3.31
CA LEU A 27 8.37 -13.39 2.01
C LEU A 27 7.04 -13.35 1.24
N ILE A 28 5.91 -13.52 1.93
CA ILE A 28 4.56 -13.46 1.35
C ILE A 28 4.20 -12.05 0.91
N ASP A 29 4.58 -11.03 1.68
CA ASP A 29 4.44 -9.62 1.27
C ASP A 29 5.14 -9.32 -0.06
N SER A 30 6.33 -9.90 -0.29
CA SER A 30 7.06 -9.72 -1.55
C SER A 30 6.27 -10.25 -2.76
N ILE A 31 5.51 -11.33 -2.57
CA ILE A 31 4.59 -11.87 -3.58
C ILE A 31 3.45 -10.88 -3.83
N GLY A 32 2.87 -10.32 -2.75
CA GLY A 32 1.86 -9.27 -2.84
C GLY A 32 2.31 -8.09 -3.68
N TYR A 33 3.49 -7.52 -3.39
CA TYR A 33 4.06 -6.42 -4.19
C TYR A 33 4.34 -6.83 -5.65
N GLY A 34 4.84 -8.04 -5.89
CA GLY A 34 5.08 -8.57 -7.22
C GLY A 34 3.78 -8.68 -8.05
N LEU A 35 2.70 -9.14 -7.44
CA LEU A 35 1.40 -9.22 -8.09
C LEU A 35 0.78 -7.83 -8.36
N ILE A 36 1.02 -6.84 -7.49
CA ILE A 36 0.66 -5.44 -7.79
C ILE A 36 1.43 -4.94 -9.01
N ALA A 37 2.75 -5.15 -9.05
CA ALA A 37 3.57 -4.74 -10.19
C ALA A 37 3.05 -5.35 -11.50
N TYR A 38 2.71 -6.64 -11.48
CA TYR A 38 2.09 -7.34 -12.60
C TYR A 38 0.75 -6.72 -13.01
N SER A 39 -0.15 -6.47 -12.05
CA SER A 39 -1.45 -5.83 -12.32
C SER A 39 -1.32 -4.45 -12.95
N LEU A 40 -0.37 -3.62 -12.48
CA LEU A 40 -0.12 -2.30 -13.05
C LEU A 40 0.49 -2.40 -14.45
N HIS A 41 1.37 -3.37 -14.70
CA HIS A 41 1.95 -3.62 -16.01
C HIS A 41 0.87 -3.99 -17.04
N GLU A 42 0.04 -4.98 -16.73
CA GLU A 42 -1.07 -5.41 -17.58
C GLU A 42 -2.04 -4.26 -17.88
N TYR A 43 -2.30 -3.41 -16.88
CA TYR A 43 -3.14 -2.22 -17.06
C TYR A 43 -2.51 -1.23 -18.04
N ASN A 44 -1.23 -0.91 -17.90
CA ASN A 44 -0.52 -0.01 -18.81
C ASN A 44 -0.55 -0.52 -20.25
N GLN A 45 -0.35 -1.83 -20.46
CA GLN A 45 -0.41 -2.44 -21.80
C GLN A 45 -1.81 -2.36 -22.41
N THR A 46 -2.86 -2.53 -21.59
CA THR A 46 -4.24 -2.59 -22.07
C THR A 46 -4.84 -1.20 -22.32
N GLU A 47 -4.56 -0.24 -21.44
CA GLU A 47 -5.25 1.06 -21.40
C GLU A 47 -4.31 2.24 -21.77
N GLY A 48 -3.04 1.96 -22.11
CA GLY A 48 -2.08 2.97 -22.56
C GLY A 48 -1.69 3.99 -21.50
N THR A 49 -1.70 3.59 -20.22
CA THR A 49 -1.34 4.47 -19.10
C THR A 49 0.14 4.39 -18.70
N ASP A 50 0.60 5.40 -17.97
CA ASP A 50 1.95 5.46 -17.40
C ASP A 50 1.91 5.31 -15.86
N LEU A 51 1.48 4.14 -15.39
CA LEU A 51 1.56 3.77 -13.96
C LEU A 51 2.96 3.25 -13.65
N ARG A 52 3.54 3.69 -12.54
CA ARG A 52 4.94 3.39 -12.21
C ARG A 52 5.08 2.01 -11.56
N ILE A 53 5.44 1.01 -12.35
CA ILE A 53 5.69 -0.35 -11.87
C ILE A 53 6.99 -0.50 -11.06
N VAL A 54 7.90 0.46 -11.12
CA VAL A 54 9.19 0.39 -10.44
C VAL A 54 9.05 0.37 -8.91
N PHE A 55 8.07 1.09 -8.36
CA PHE A 55 7.87 1.15 -6.91
C PHE A 55 7.44 -0.20 -6.30
N PRO A 56 6.43 -0.92 -6.83
CA PRO A 56 6.09 -2.23 -6.30
C PRO A 56 7.20 -3.26 -6.54
N VAL A 57 7.97 -3.16 -7.64
CA VAL A 57 9.16 -4.02 -7.83
C VAL A 57 10.22 -3.77 -6.75
N LEU A 58 10.54 -2.50 -6.47
CA LEU A 58 11.46 -2.14 -5.39
C LEU A 58 10.94 -2.59 -4.03
N GLY A 59 9.62 -2.50 -3.79
CA GLY A 59 8.97 -3.00 -2.58
C GLY A 59 9.16 -4.49 -2.40
N ALA A 60 8.88 -5.27 -3.44
CA ALA A 60 9.08 -6.72 -3.43
C ALA A 60 10.54 -7.08 -3.12
N ILE A 61 11.51 -6.42 -3.75
CA ILE A 61 12.95 -6.65 -3.52
C ILE A 61 13.33 -6.30 -2.08
N LEU A 62 12.92 -5.13 -1.58
CA LEU A 62 13.30 -4.66 -0.25
C LEU A 62 12.72 -5.54 0.85
N VAL A 63 11.45 -5.92 0.74
CA VAL A 63 10.81 -6.81 1.71
C VAL A 63 11.44 -8.20 1.65
N PHE A 64 11.72 -8.72 0.44
CA PHE A 64 12.43 -9.98 0.28
C PHE A 64 13.80 -9.92 0.96
N VAL A 65 14.60 -8.89 0.69
CA VAL A 65 15.91 -8.71 1.34
C VAL A 65 15.79 -8.57 2.86
N ASP A 66 14.81 -7.81 3.36
CA ASP A 66 14.57 -7.65 4.80
C ASP A 66 14.22 -8.99 5.47
N ALA A 67 13.43 -9.84 4.81
CA ALA A 67 13.09 -11.18 5.29
C ALA A 67 14.33 -12.07 5.52
N PHE A 68 15.35 -11.98 4.66
CA PHE A 68 16.59 -12.75 4.82
C PHE A 68 17.57 -12.16 5.85
N LEU A 69 17.45 -10.88 6.19
CA LEU A 69 18.41 -10.16 7.02
C LEU A 69 18.01 -10.06 8.50
N ARG A 70 16.78 -10.43 8.87
CA ARG A 70 16.32 -10.33 10.26
C ARG A 70 16.93 -11.42 11.15
N TYR A 71 17.92 -11.01 11.94
CA TYR A 71 18.42 -11.76 13.10
C TYR A 71 18.26 -10.98 14.42
N ASN A 72 17.92 -9.68 14.38
CA ASN A 72 17.75 -8.87 15.60
C ASN A 72 16.83 -7.63 15.39
N PRO A 73 15.58 -7.63 15.90
CA PRO A 73 14.58 -6.59 15.65
C PRO A 73 14.85 -5.26 16.37
N THR A 74 15.85 -5.22 17.27
CA THR A 74 16.21 -4.02 18.05
C THR A 74 17.31 -3.17 17.41
N SER A 75 17.83 -3.57 16.23
CA SER A 75 18.89 -2.82 15.56
C SER A 75 18.36 -1.59 14.83
N ILE A 76 19.14 -0.50 14.83
CA ILE A 76 18.86 0.72 14.04
C ILE A 76 18.67 0.38 12.56
N VAL A 77 19.38 -0.65 12.06
CA VAL A 77 19.25 -1.14 10.69
C VAL A 77 17.82 -1.66 10.41
N ALA A 78 17.22 -2.38 11.35
CA ALA A 78 15.83 -2.86 11.23
C ALA A 78 14.82 -1.71 11.27
N SER A 79 15.06 -0.67 12.08
CA SER A 79 14.20 0.52 12.09
C SER A 79 14.30 1.32 10.79
N LEU A 80 15.50 1.41 10.20
CA LEU A 80 15.71 2.07 8.91
C LEU A 80 15.10 1.27 7.75
N SER A 81 15.18 -0.06 7.77
CA SER A 81 14.55 -0.91 6.75
C SER A 81 13.02 -0.78 6.78
N TRP A 82 12.41 -0.77 7.97
CA TRP A 82 10.97 -0.48 8.13
C TRP A 82 10.58 0.87 7.53
N GLY A 83 11.38 1.92 7.79
CA GLY A 83 11.11 3.26 7.25
C GLY A 83 11.16 3.29 5.71
N ALA A 84 12.14 2.63 5.12
CA ALA A 84 12.27 2.50 3.67
C ALA A 84 11.10 1.72 3.04
N ILE A 85 10.73 0.58 3.64
CA ILE A 85 9.60 -0.25 3.19
C ILE A 85 8.29 0.57 3.28
N SER A 86 8.09 1.32 4.36
CA SER A 86 6.90 2.16 4.56
C SER A 86 6.75 3.24 3.48
N ILE A 87 7.86 3.91 3.09
CA ILE A 87 7.85 4.90 2.01
C ILE A 87 7.50 4.23 0.67
N ILE A 88 8.09 3.07 0.40
CA ILE A 88 7.79 2.34 -0.85
C ILE A 88 6.34 1.88 -0.88
N HIS A 89 5.82 1.34 0.22
CA HIS A 89 4.41 1.00 0.34
C HIS A 89 3.52 2.20 0.02
N PHE A 90 3.77 3.35 0.65
CA PHE A 90 3.05 4.58 0.37
C PHE A 90 3.06 4.96 -1.12
N LEU A 91 4.22 4.87 -1.79
CA LEU A 91 4.32 5.14 -3.22
C LEU A 91 3.51 4.14 -4.07
N VAL A 92 3.50 2.85 -3.70
CA VAL A 92 2.67 1.82 -4.34
C VAL A 92 1.19 2.16 -4.19
N VAL A 93 0.75 2.56 -2.99
CA VAL A 93 -0.64 2.98 -2.75
C VAL A 93 -1.02 4.18 -3.61
N LEU A 94 -0.12 5.17 -3.77
CA LEU A 94 -0.38 6.31 -4.66
C LEU A 94 -0.55 5.89 -6.12
N GLU A 95 0.20 4.90 -6.61
CA GLU A 95 0.03 4.37 -7.97
C GLU A 95 -1.29 3.60 -8.13
N ILE A 96 -1.72 2.87 -7.10
CA ILE A 96 -3.05 2.23 -7.07
C ILE A 96 -4.15 3.29 -7.13
N LEU A 97 -4.07 4.34 -6.31
CA LEU A 97 -5.04 5.43 -6.31
C LEU A 97 -5.05 6.19 -7.65
N LYS A 98 -3.89 6.35 -8.30
CA LYS A 98 -3.77 6.91 -9.65
C LYS A 98 -4.49 6.03 -10.68
N LEU A 99 -4.32 4.70 -10.61
CA LEU A 99 -5.08 3.75 -11.44
C LEU A 99 -6.59 3.94 -11.24
N LEU A 100 -7.06 3.94 -9.99
CA LEU A 100 -8.48 4.10 -9.68
C LEU A 100 -9.04 5.44 -10.16
N HIS A 101 -8.26 6.51 -10.05
CA HIS A 101 -8.64 7.84 -10.55
C HIS A 101 -8.76 7.85 -12.07
N ASN A 102 -7.73 7.37 -12.78
CA ASN A 102 -7.74 7.29 -14.24
C ASN A 102 -8.95 6.50 -14.74
N ARG A 103 -9.30 5.42 -14.03
CA ARG A 103 -10.45 4.58 -14.38
C ARG A 103 -11.79 5.27 -14.10
N ALA A 104 -11.92 5.97 -12.97
CA ALA A 104 -13.10 6.79 -12.68
C ALA A 104 -13.34 7.86 -13.76
N GLN A 105 -12.26 8.48 -14.22
CA GLN A 105 -12.29 9.48 -15.28
C GLN A 105 -12.69 8.89 -16.63
N ALA A 106 -12.11 7.75 -17.01
CA ALA A 106 -12.43 7.07 -18.27
C ALA A 106 -13.92 6.65 -18.34
N LEU A 107 -14.49 6.23 -17.22
CA LEU A 107 -15.90 5.81 -17.12
C LEU A 107 -16.87 6.96 -16.78
N GLN A 108 -16.40 8.20 -16.69
CA GLN A 108 -17.18 9.39 -16.35
C GLN A 108 -17.95 9.27 -15.01
N TYR A 109 -17.42 8.50 -14.06
CA TYR A 109 -18.03 8.32 -12.74
C TYR A 109 -17.53 9.41 -11.78
N GLN A 110 -18.21 10.56 -11.78
CA GLN A 110 -17.77 11.74 -11.02
C GLN A 110 -17.68 11.48 -9.51
N ASP A 111 -18.70 10.88 -8.89
CA ASP A 111 -18.66 10.49 -7.47
C ASP A 111 -17.52 9.53 -7.14
N PHE A 112 -17.12 8.72 -8.14
CA PHE A 112 -16.00 7.80 -7.99
C PHE A 112 -14.66 8.51 -8.02
N LYS A 113 -14.52 9.49 -8.90
CA LYS A 113 -13.34 10.34 -9.00
C LYS A 113 -13.15 11.12 -7.70
N ASP A 114 -14.19 11.80 -7.23
CA ASP A 114 -14.13 12.65 -6.03
C ASP A 114 -13.81 11.83 -4.77
N GLY A 115 -14.39 10.64 -4.63
CA GLY A 115 -14.05 9.78 -3.51
C GLY A 115 -12.65 9.16 -3.57
N VAL A 116 -12.07 8.95 -4.77
CA VAL A 116 -10.65 8.52 -4.90
C VAL A 116 -9.71 9.68 -4.53
N ASP A 117 -10.03 10.90 -4.96
CA ASP A 117 -9.24 12.09 -4.62
C ASP A 117 -9.28 12.40 -3.13
N ASN A 118 -10.46 12.29 -2.50
CA ASN A 118 -10.60 12.43 -1.06
C ASN A 118 -9.81 11.36 -0.31
N LEU A 119 -9.89 10.10 -0.75
CA LEU A 119 -9.13 9.00 -0.15
C LEU A 119 -7.62 9.22 -0.28
N LYS A 120 -7.14 9.69 -1.43
CA LYS A 120 -5.74 10.05 -1.65
C LYS A 120 -5.28 11.13 -0.70
N ARG A 121 -6.01 12.24 -0.58
CA ARG A 121 -5.66 13.34 0.33
C ARG A 121 -5.64 12.88 1.77
N SER A 122 -6.66 12.13 2.21
CA SER A 122 -6.69 11.60 3.58
C SER A 122 -5.55 10.64 3.84
N TYR A 123 -5.25 9.73 2.89
CA TYR A 123 -4.18 8.76 3.04
C TYR A 123 -2.81 9.45 3.14
N GLN A 124 -2.54 10.45 2.29
CA GLN A 124 -1.31 11.24 2.35
C GLN A 124 -1.13 11.97 3.69
N LEU A 125 -2.21 12.57 4.21
CA LEU A 125 -2.17 13.25 5.51
C LEU A 125 -1.91 12.25 6.64
N ILE A 126 -2.69 11.17 6.69
CA ILE A 126 -2.59 10.16 7.75
C ILE A 126 -1.21 9.49 7.70
N PHE A 127 -0.73 9.08 6.52
CA PHE A 127 0.60 8.49 6.35
C PHE A 127 1.70 9.47 6.74
N GLY A 128 1.67 10.71 6.24
CA GLY A 128 2.71 11.70 6.53
C GLY A 128 2.83 11.99 8.02
N VAL A 129 1.70 12.16 8.71
CA VAL A 129 1.68 12.39 10.16
C VAL A 129 2.11 11.13 10.93
N SER A 130 1.59 9.96 10.56
CA SER A 130 1.97 8.68 11.16
C SER A 130 3.46 8.41 11.05
N PHE A 131 4.01 8.53 9.83
CA PHE A 131 5.41 8.30 9.52
C PHE A 131 6.30 9.27 10.31
N GLY A 132 5.97 10.57 10.32
CA GLY A 132 6.71 11.57 11.09
C GLY A 132 6.73 11.27 12.59
N LEU A 133 5.58 10.92 13.18
CA LEU A 133 5.48 10.58 14.59
C LEU A 133 6.24 9.31 14.96
N ASN A 134 6.21 8.29 14.10
CA ASN A 134 6.99 7.06 14.29
C ASN A 134 8.49 7.33 14.22
N MET A 135 8.94 8.16 13.25
CA MET A 135 10.34 8.60 13.18
C MET A 135 10.79 9.38 14.42
N VAL A 136 9.93 10.25 14.96
CA VAL A 136 10.23 10.97 16.20
C VAL A 136 10.27 10.03 17.40
N THR A 137 9.33 9.07 17.49
CA THR A 137 9.28 8.10 18.61
C THR A 137 10.50 7.19 18.62
N LEU A 138 11.03 6.82 17.45
CA LEU A 138 12.30 6.09 17.32
C LEU A 138 13.49 6.86 17.89
N LEU A 139 13.48 8.19 17.78
CA LEU A 139 14.56 9.06 18.27
C LEU A 139 14.37 9.51 19.72
N LEU A 140 13.12 9.64 20.17
CA LEU A 140 12.72 10.16 21.48
C LEU A 140 11.55 9.33 22.04
N PRO A 141 11.82 8.16 22.65
CA PRO A 141 10.77 7.27 23.11
C PRO A 141 10.01 7.86 24.31
N ASN A 142 8.73 8.16 24.13
CA ASN A 142 7.79 8.57 25.17
C ASN A 142 6.44 7.86 24.97
N ILE A 143 5.78 7.47 26.08
CA ILE A 143 4.45 6.85 26.10
C ILE A 143 3.42 7.69 25.33
N VAL A 144 3.47 9.02 25.45
CA VAL A 144 2.51 9.91 24.75
C VAL A 144 2.66 9.80 23.24
N THR A 145 3.89 9.81 22.71
CA THR A 145 4.12 9.70 21.25
C THR A 145 3.75 8.30 20.75
N GLY A 146 3.95 7.26 21.56
CA GLY A 146 3.50 5.90 21.27
C GLY A 146 1.98 5.76 21.14
N ILE A 147 1.19 6.34 22.05
CA ILE A 147 -0.28 6.32 21.98
C ILE A 147 -0.78 7.05 20.73
N VAL A 148 -0.21 8.23 20.43
CA VAL A 148 -0.60 9.00 19.24
C VAL A 148 -0.22 8.23 17.97
N ALA A 149 0.97 7.62 17.89
CA ALA A 149 1.36 6.77 16.77
C ALA A 149 0.36 5.62 16.54
N LEU A 150 -0.12 4.98 17.60
CA LEU A 150 -1.13 3.91 17.51
C LEU A 150 -2.45 4.39 16.88
N ILE A 151 -2.94 5.58 17.25
CA ILE A 151 -4.16 6.16 16.64
C ILE A 151 -3.98 6.32 15.13
N PHE A 152 -2.82 6.81 14.69
CA PHE A 152 -2.54 6.99 13.27
C PHE A 152 -2.37 5.66 12.53
N ILE A 153 -1.81 4.62 13.17
CA ILE A 153 -1.80 3.26 12.60
C ILE A 153 -3.23 2.76 12.37
N VAL A 154 -4.13 2.94 13.34
CA VAL A 154 -5.54 2.56 13.17
C VAL A 154 -6.20 3.34 12.03
N LEU A 155 -5.94 4.64 11.91
CA LEU A 155 -6.45 5.46 10.80
C LEU A 155 -5.86 5.03 9.44
N LEU A 156 -4.61 4.56 9.40
CA LEU A 156 -4.01 3.96 8.23
C LEU A 156 -4.77 2.70 7.84
N ILE A 157 -4.95 1.74 8.77
CA ILE A 157 -5.71 0.50 8.51
C ILE A 157 -7.11 0.79 7.97
N ILE A 158 -7.83 1.75 8.55
CA ILE A 158 -9.16 2.16 8.05
C ILE A 158 -9.06 2.68 6.60
N SER A 159 -8.03 3.45 6.29
CA SER A 159 -7.81 3.98 4.94
C SER A 159 -7.45 2.87 3.94
N GLU A 160 -6.63 1.90 4.35
CA GLU A 160 -6.28 0.72 3.55
C GLU A 160 -7.49 -0.13 3.22
N ILE A 161 -8.35 -0.39 4.21
CA ILE A 161 -9.62 -1.11 4.01
C ILE A 161 -10.52 -0.35 3.02
N ARG A 162 -10.59 0.99 3.10
CA ARG A 162 -11.35 1.81 2.15
C ARG A 162 -10.81 1.69 0.72
N ILE A 163 -9.50 1.54 0.54
CA ILE A 163 -8.89 1.29 -0.78
C ILE A 163 -9.39 -0.04 -1.33
N ILE A 164 -9.35 -1.13 -0.55
CA ILE A 164 -9.87 -2.45 -0.98
C ILE A 164 -11.33 -2.35 -1.43
N PHE A 165 -12.19 -1.72 -0.62
CA PHE A 165 -13.60 -1.55 -0.97
C PHE A 165 -13.77 -0.76 -2.28
N ARG A 166 -12.91 0.24 -2.52
CA ARG A 166 -12.96 1.02 -3.76
C ARG A 166 -12.57 0.18 -4.96
N ILE A 167 -11.48 -0.59 -4.89
CA ILE A 167 -11.05 -1.50 -5.96
C ILE A 167 -12.17 -2.52 -6.26
N ASN A 168 -12.77 -3.11 -5.23
CA ASN A 168 -13.88 -4.05 -5.37
C ASN A 168 -15.11 -3.40 -6.02
N LYS A 169 -15.44 -2.16 -5.65
CA LYS A 169 -16.57 -1.43 -6.25
C LYS A 169 -16.35 -1.21 -7.76
N PHE A 170 -15.15 -0.81 -8.19
CA PHE A 170 -14.82 -0.71 -9.62
C PHE A 170 -14.91 -2.06 -10.34
N ARG A 171 -14.39 -3.12 -9.74
CA ARG A 171 -14.49 -4.48 -10.29
C ARG A 171 -15.95 -4.90 -10.53
N THR A 172 -16.84 -4.59 -9.58
CA THR A 172 -18.27 -4.95 -9.69
C THR A 172 -18.98 -4.17 -10.80
N LEU A 173 -18.61 -2.90 -11.01
CA LEU A 173 -19.20 -2.07 -12.07
C LEU A 173 -18.84 -2.57 -13.48
N GLU A 174 -17.73 -3.29 -13.65
CA GLU A 174 -17.34 -3.88 -14.94
C GLU A 174 -18.15 -5.12 -15.33
N VAL A 175 -19.09 -5.56 -14.50
CA VAL A 175 -19.95 -6.73 -14.76
C VAL A 175 -21.34 -6.33 -15.29
N LEU A 176 -21.71 -5.06 -15.12
CA LEU A 176 -22.97 -4.47 -15.57
C LEU A 176 -22.79 -3.83 -16.94
#